data_AF-A0ABD4W340-F1
#
_entry.id   AF-A0ABD4W340-F1
#
_cell.length_a   1.000
_cell.length_b   1.000
_cell.length_c   1.000
_cell.angle_alpha   90.00
_cell.angle_beta   90.00
_cell.angle_gamma   90.00
#
_symmetry.space_group_name_H-M   'P 1'
#
loop_
_entity.id
_entity.type
_entity.pdbx_description
1 polymer ?
#
loop_
_entity_poly.entity_id
_entity_poly.type
_entity_poly.pdbx_seq_one_letter_code
_entity_poly.pdbx_strand_id
1 'polypeptide(L)'
;MANNKQQMTIGYLSPTNPFTDRKGWSGTYFSTRQAIEDVGFKIEWVPSEETGTFFKIEHRVLKMVHCLIYGRGIFDNSTMSSKLPVRYANKQNLDKYDLIFVPG
;
A
#
# COMPACT_ATOMS: atom_id res chain seq x y z
N MET A 1 2.85 39.07 2.05
CA MET A 1 3.36 38.25 0.94
C MET A 1 3.38 36.82 1.43
N ALA A 2 2.46 35.98 0.95
CA ALA A 2 2.24 34.64 1.46
C ALA A 2 3.44 33.75 1.13
N ASN A 3 4.01 33.10 2.15
CA ASN A 3 5.04 32.08 1.98
C ASN A 3 4.51 31.02 1.00
N ASN A 4 5.18 30.87 -0.14
CA ASN A 4 5.14 29.65 -0.95
C ASN A 4 5.79 28.55 -0.11
N LYS A 5 5.08 28.06 0.90
CA LYS A 5 5.41 26.81 1.57
C LYS A 5 5.17 25.76 0.49
N GLN A 6 6.24 25.21 -0.07
CA GLN A 6 6.14 24.02 -0.91
C GLN A 6 5.30 23.02 -0.13
N GLN A 7 4.09 22.76 -0.61
CA GLN A 7 3.16 21.90 0.07
C GLN A 7 3.68 20.47 -0.10
N MET A 8 4.37 19.99 0.93
CA MET A 8 5.01 18.68 0.93
C MET A 8 3.94 17.61 0.62
N THR A 9 4.23 16.78 -0.38
CA THR A 9 3.29 15.75 -0.86
C THR A 9 3.66 14.40 -0.28
N ILE A 10 2.71 13.80 0.43
CA ILE A 10 2.87 12.53 1.12
C ILE A 10 2.15 11.43 0.35
N GLY A 11 2.90 10.41 -0.06
CA GLY A 11 2.37 9.18 -0.62
C GLY A 11 1.87 8.27 0.50
N TYR A 12 0.55 8.06 0.58
CA TYR A 12 -0.09 7.27 1.61
C TYR A 12 -0.29 5.83 1.15
N LEU A 13 0.65 4.96 1.51
CA LEU A 13 0.71 3.58 1.04
C LEU A 13 -0.22 2.69 1.88
N SER A 14 -1.39 2.34 1.35
CA SER A 14 -2.37 1.53 2.10
C SER A 14 -3.14 0.56 1.19
N PRO A 15 -3.57 -0.61 1.71
CA PRO A 15 -4.24 -1.63 0.90
C PRO A 15 -5.66 -1.22 0.50
N THR A 16 -6.27 -0.32 1.27
CA THR A 16 -7.63 0.16 1.06
C THR A 16 -7.59 1.66 0.84
N ASN A 17 -8.41 2.18 -0.07
CA ASN A 17 -8.48 3.60 -0.36
C ASN A 17 -9.09 4.38 0.83
N PRO A 18 -8.31 5.22 1.54
CA PRO A 18 -8.79 5.98 2.69
C PRO A 18 -9.66 7.19 2.30
N PHE A 19 -9.81 7.50 1.00
CA PHE A 19 -10.69 8.56 0.50
C PHE A 19 -12.13 8.07 0.38
N THR A 20 -12.31 6.79 0.05
CA THR A 20 -13.61 6.20 -0.25
C THR A 20 -14.09 5.28 0.87
N ASP A 21 -13.17 4.54 1.50
CA ASP A 21 -13.52 3.52 2.48
C ASP A 21 -13.21 3.99 3.91
N ARG A 22 -14.27 4.38 4.63
CA ARG A 22 -14.21 4.72 6.05
C ARG A 22 -14.23 3.48 6.97
N LYS A 23 -14.47 2.29 6.42
CA LYS A 23 -14.63 1.03 7.16
C LYS A 23 -13.44 0.06 6.99
N GLY A 24 -12.47 0.37 6.14
CA GLY A 24 -11.22 -0.40 6.02
C GLY A 24 -10.50 -0.46 7.37
N TRP A 25 -10.33 -1.69 7.88
CA TRP A 25 -9.78 -2.09 9.20
C TRP A 25 -9.71 -0.97 10.24
N SER A 26 -10.70 -0.98 11.16
CA SER A 26 -10.83 -0.10 12.33
C SER A 26 -10.98 1.41 12.08
N GLY A 27 -11.00 1.88 10.82
CA GLY A 27 -11.05 3.31 10.52
C GLY A 27 -9.72 4.04 10.76
N THR A 28 -8.66 3.28 11.07
CA THR A 28 -7.31 3.79 11.34
C THR A 28 -6.72 4.44 10.10
N TYR A 29 -6.94 3.86 8.91
CA TYR A 29 -6.44 4.47 7.68
C TYR A 29 -7.12 5.81 7.35
N PHE A 30 -8.43 5.91 7.58
CA PHE A 30 -9.19 7.13 7.36
C PHE A 30 -8.78 8.23 8.35
N SER A 31 -8.75 7.90 9.65
CA SER A 31 -8.40 8.85 10.72
C SER A 31 -6.96 9.35 10.62
N THR A 32 -6.02 8.46 10.31
CA THR A 32 -4.60 8.84 10.14
C THR A 32 -4.40 9.75 8.94
N ARG A 33 -5.04 9.43 7.80
CA ARG A 33 -5.07 10.31 6.64
C ARG A 33 -5.67 11.67 6.98
N GLN A 34 -6.77 11.71 7.73
CA GLN A 34 -7.44 12.96 8.10
C GLN A 34 -6.55 13.81 9.01
N ALA A 35 -5.89 13.19 10.01
CA ALA A 35 -4.97 13.89 10.90
C ALA A 35 -3.78 14.53 10.15
N ILE A 36 -3.26 13.87 9.12
CA ILE A 36 -2.16 14.40 8.30
C ILE A 36 -2.65 15.56 7.40
N GLU A 37 -3.88 15.48 6.87
CA GLU A 37 -4.49 16.57 6.10
C GLU A 37 -4.78 17.80 6.97
N ASP A 38 -5.24 17.61 8.20
CA ASP A 38 -5.52 18.69 9.16
C ASP A 38 -4.26 19.49 9.54
N VAL A 39 -3.07 18.88 9.44
CA VAL A 39 -1.77 19.55 9.64
C VAL A 39 -1.36 20.39 8.41
N GLY A 40 -2.04 20.23 7.27
CA GLY A 40 -1.86 21.01 6.05
C GLY A 40 -0.98 20.34 4.99
N PHE A 41 -0.70 19.05 5.11
CA PHE A 41 0.03 18.29 4.09
C PHE A 41 -0.90 17.82 2.97
N LYS A 42 -0.37 17.70 1.74
CA LYS A 42 -1.11 17.12 0.62
C LYS A 42 -0.91 15.62 0.63
N ILE A 43 -2.00 14.86 0.67
CA ILE A 43 -1.96 13.39 0.69
C ILE A 43 -2.47 12.83 -0.62
N GLU A 44 -1.73 11.88 -1.19
CA GLU A 44 -2.21 11.07 -2.31
C GLU A 44 -2.20 9.60 -1.90
N TRP A 45 -3.31 8.90 -2.15
CA TRP A 45 -3.37 7.46 -1.89
C TRP A 45 -2.53 6.70 -2.92
N VAL A 46 -1.69 5.80 -2.39
CA VAL A 46 -0.86 4.87 -3.14
C VAL A 46 -1.35 3.47 -2.75
N PRO A 47 -1.97 2.70 -3.66
CA PRO A 47 -2.43 1.34 -3.32
C PRO A 47 -1.22 0.48 -2.93
N SER A 48 -1.20 -0.11 -1.73
CA SER A 48 -0.08 -0.97 -1.31
C SER A 48 -0.07 -2.33 -2.00
N GLU A 49 -1.23 -2.74 -2.51
CA GLU A 49 -1.44 -4.01 -3.21
C GLU A 49 -2.14 -3.76 -4.53
N GLU A 50 -1.75 -4.54 -5.54
CA GLU A 50 -2.38 -4.50 -6.84
C GLU A 50 -3.76 -5.17 -6.70
N THR A 51 -4.83 -4.38 -6.58
CA THR A 51 -6.22 -4.87 -6.52
C THR A 51 -6.72 -5.42 -7.86
N GLY A 52 -5.81 -5.78 -8.76
CA GLY A 52 -6.09 -6.33 -10.08
C GLY A 52 -6.26 -7.85 -10.06
N THR A 53 -7.08 -8.36 -10.96
CA THR A 53 -7.29 -9.80 -11.17
C THR A 53 -5.97 -10.54 -11.46
N PHE A 54 -4.99 -9.86 -12.06
CA PHE A 54 -3.66 -10.39 -12.38
C PHE A 54 -2.84 -10.77 -11.14
N PHE A 55 -2.79 -9.92 -10.11
CA PHE A 55 -2.09 -10.22 -8.86
C PHE A 55 -2.65 -11.46 -8.17
N LYS A 56 -3.98 -11.62 -8.18
CA LYS A 56 -4.64 -12.84 -7.67
C LYS A 56 -4.24 -14.09 -8.45
N ILE A 57 -4.04 -13.98 -9.76
CA ILE A 57 -3.61 -15.08 -10.62
C ILE A 57 -2.15 -15.43 -10.32
N GLU A 58 -1.25 -14.44 -10.29
CA GLU A 58 0.16 -14.65 -9.96
C GLU A 58 0.33 -15.27 -8.57
N HIS A 59 -0.36 -14.72 -7.57
CA HIS A 59 -0.35 -15.25 -6.21
C HIS A 59 -0.84 -16.70 -6.17
N ARG A 60 -1.88 -17.05 -6.96
CA ARG A 60 -2.40 -18.42 -7.03
C ARG A 60 -1.42 -19.37 -7.71
N VAL A 61 -0.75 -18.94 -8.78
CA VAL A 61 0.29 -19.73 -9.47
C VAL A 61 1.48 -19.94 -8.55
N LEU A 62 1.97 -18.89 -7.89
CA LEU A 62 3.10 -18.97 -6.98
C LEU A 62 2.79 -19.85 -5.76
N LYS A 63 1.57 -19.75 -5.22
CA LYS A 63 1.07 -20.65 -4.17
C LYS A 63 1.01 -22.10 -4.63
N MET A 64 0.59 -22.33 -5.88
CA MET A 64 0.55 -23.67 -6.47
C MET A 64 1.97 -24.24 -6.63
N VAL A 65 2.92 -23.47 -7.15
CA VAL A 65 4.33 -23.86 -7.29
C VAL A 65 4.96 -24.15 -5.92
N HIS A 66 4.73 -23.27 -4.93
CA HIS A 66 5.19 -23.52 -3.57
C HIS A 66 4.60 -24.80 -2.99
N CYS A 67 3.31 -25.07 -3.24
CA CYS A 67 2.66 -26.29 -2.78
C CYS A 67 3.21 -27.55 -3.46
N LEU A 68 3.64 -27.45 -4.72
CA LEU A 68 4.27 -28.55 -5.46
C LEU A 68 5.69 -28.85 -4.96
N ILE A 69 6.47 -27.83 -4.60
CA ILE A 69 7.86 -28.00 -4.16
C ILE A 69 7.95 -28.37 -2.67
N TYR A 70 7.14 -27.73 -1.83
CA TYR A 70 7.26 -27.80 -0.36
C TYR A 70 6.06 -28.50 0.32
N GLY A 71 5.07 -28.99 -0.42
CA GLY A 71 3.86 -29.60 0.12
C GLY A 71 2.85 -28.57 0.68
N ARG A 72 1.91 -28.99 1.55
CA ARG A 72 0.86 -28.13 2.15
C ARG A 72 1.40 -27.14 3.21
N GLY A 73 2.37 -26.30 2.86
CA GLY A 73 2.89 -25.24 3.72
C GLY A 73 2.08 -23.94 3.65
N ILE A 74 2.13 -23.13 4.72
CA ILE A 74 1.51 -21.80 4.79
C ILE A 74 2.30 -20.84 3.88
N PHE A 75 1.78 -20.61 2.68
CA PHE A 75 2.38 -19.73 1.67
C PHE A 75 2.46 -18.27 2.11
N ASP A 76 1.45 -17.82 2.87
CA ASP A 76 1.18 -16.40 3.12
C ASP A 76 2.23 -15.77 4.07
N ASN A 77 3.01 -16.58 4.81
CA ASN A 77 4.09 -16.13 5.70
C ASN A 77 5.50 -16.41 5.14
N SER A 78 5.61 -16.84 3.88
CA SER A 78 6.90 -17.16 3.28
C SER A 78 7.65 -15.88 2.86
N THR A 79 8.98 -15.92 2.81
CA THR A 79 9.80 -14.85 2.22
C THR A 79 9.46 -14.57 0.75
N MET A 80 8.67 -15.44 0.11
CA MET A 80 8.22 -15.29 -1.26
C MET A 80 6.93 -14.49 -1.37
N SER A 81 5.97 -14.67 -0.44
CA SER A 81 4.74 -13.87 -0.39
C SER A 81 5.03 -12.42 -0.02
N SER A 82 5.97 -12.17 0.91
CA SER A 82 6.33 -10.82 1.35
C SER A 82 7.04 -9.96 0.29
N LYS A 83 7.61 -10.58 -0.76
CA LYS A 83 8.27 -9.87 -1.87
C LYS A 83 7.30 -9.33 -2.91
N LEU A 84 6.10 -9.89 -3.01
CA LEU A 84 5.08 -9.47 -3.98
C LEU A 84 4.59 -8.02 -3.75
N PRO A 85 4.16 -7.63 -2.53
CA PRO A 85 3.74 -6.24 -2.28
C PRO A 85 4.89 -5.24 -2.41
N VAL A 86 6.13 -5.62 -2.02
CA VAL A 86 7.32 -4.76 -2.18
C VAL A 86 7.61 -4.48 -3.65
N ARG A 87 7.51 -5.48 -4.53
CA ARG A 87 7.68 -5.29 -5.98
C ARG A 87 6.61 -4.38 -6.58
N TYR A 88 5.38 -4.46 -6.08
CA TYR A 88 4.31 -3.59 -6.53
C TYR A 88 4.48 -2.15 -6.05
N ALA A 89 4.85 -1.95 -4.78
CA ALA A 89 5.20 -0.64 -4.25
C ALA A 89 6.35 0.00 -5.04
N ASN A 90 7.40 -0.76 -5.36
CA ASN A 90 8.54 -0.28 -6.16
C ASN A 90 8.19 0.02 -7.64
N LYS A 91 7.11 -0.58 -8.17
CA LYS A 91 6.59 -0.26 -9.51
C LYS A 91 5.83 1.06 -9.54
N GLN A 92 5.33 1.51 -8.40
CA GLN A 92 4.69 2.81 -8.32
C GLN A 92 5.80 3.85 -8.28
N ASN A 93 5.65 4.92 -9.06
CA ASN A 93 6.59 6.04 -9.08
C ASN A 93 6.55 6.75 -7.72
N LEU A 94 7.23 6.18 -6.72
CA LEU A 94 7.29 6.66 -5.35
C LEU A 94 8.19 7.90 -5.24
N ASP A 95 9.12 8.08 -6.18
CA ASP A 95 10.03 9.23 -6.27
C ASP A 95 9.33 10.57 -6.51
N LYS A 96 8.03 10.56 -6.84
CA LYS A 96 7.23 11.79 -7.00
C LYS A 96 6.76 12.36 -5.65
N TYR A 97 6.94 11.64 -4.55
CA TYR A 97 6.51 12.02 -3.22
C TYR A 97 7.69 12.44 -2.36
N ASP A 98 7.51 13.47 -1.54
CA ASP A 98 8.54 13.93 -0.60
C ASP A 98 8.66 12.99 0.61
N LEU A 99 7.56 12.32 0.97
CA LEU A 99 7.48 11.37 2.07
C LEU A 99 6.52 10.23 1.72
N ILE A 100 6.85 9.01 2.16
CA ILE A 100 5.93 7.87 2.09
C ILE A 100 5.47 7.55 3.51
N PHE A 101 4.17 7.50 3.70
CA PHE A 101 3.55 7.10 4.96
C PHE A 101 2.94 5.71 4.81
N VAL A 102 3.36 4.78 5.67
CA VAL A 102 2.82 3.41 5.76
C VAL A 102 2.15 3.25 7.12
N PRO A 103 0.81 3.23 7.18
CA PRO A 103 0.09 2.93 8.42
C PRO A 103 0.33 1.47 8.82
N GLY A 104 0.54 1.23 10.11
CA GLY A 104 0.77 -0.11 10.71
C GLY A 104 -0.51 -0.86 11.06
#